data_AF-A0A534P822-F1
#
_entry.id   AF-A0A534P822-F1
#
_cell.length_a   1.000
_cell.length_b   1.000
_cell.length_c   1.000
_cell.angle_alpha   90.00
_cell.angle_beta   90.00
_cell.angle_gamma   90.00
#
_symmetry.space_group_name_H-M   'P 1'
#
loop_
_entity.id
_entity.type
_entity.pdbx_description
1 polymer ?
#
loop_
_entity_poly.entity_id
_entity_poly.type
_entity_poly.pdbx_seq_one_letter_code
_entity_poly.pdbx_strand_id
1 'polypeptide(L)'
;MFVESELKREIASLGDLLGDTRVRYRKGETPFASAEKLIDVDREIRTVLSRPLSDELQVQVRSLAARLRALDPRAAGSADESD
;
A
#
# COMPACT_ATOMS: atom_id res chain seq x y z
N MET A 1 -7.62 19.35 -5.18
CA MET A 1 -8.57 19.31 -6.31
C MET A 1 -8.48 17.93 -6.90
N PHE A 2 -9.61 17.24 -7.06
CA PHE A 2 -9.68 15.94 -7.70
C PHE A 2 -9.09 15.99 -9.11
N VAL A 3 -8.11 15.14 -9.40
CA VAL A 3 -7.63 14.92 -10.77
C VAL A 3 -7.69 13.43 -11.06
N GLU A 4 -8.61 13.04 -11.93
CA GLU A 4 -8.86 11.62 -12.22
C GLU A 4 -7.60 10.87 -12.70
N SER A 5 -6.77 11.52 -13.51
CA SER A 5 -5.51 10.94 -14.00
C SER A 5 -4.46 10.78 -12.89
N GLU A 6 -4.45 11.64 -11.88
CA GLU A 6 -3.60 11.50 -10.70
C GLU A 6 -4.07 10.33 -9.85
N LEU A 7 -5.37 10.23 -9.57
CA LEU A 7 -5.94 9.10 -8.84
C LEU A 7 -5.65 7.77 -9.53
N LYS A 8 -5.79 7.68 -10.86
CA LYS A 8 -5.45 6.46 -11.61
C LYS A 8 -3.97 6.07 -11.45
N ARG A 9 -3.05 7.05 -11.42
CA ARG A 9 -1.62 6.79 -11.15
C ARG A 9 -1.39 6.31 -9.72
N GLU A 10 -2.06 6.92 -8.74
CA GLU A 10 -1.98 6.48 -7.35
C GLU A 10 -2.51 5.06 -7.16
N ILE A 11 -3.62 4.70 -7.81
CA ILE A 11 -4.17 3.33 -7.81
C ILE A 11 -3.17 2.34 -8.42
N ALA A 12 -2.54 2.69 -9.54
CA ALA A 12 -1.52 1.85 -10.17
C ALA A 12 -0.32 1.63 -9.23
N SER A 13 0.19 2.70 -8.64
CA SER A 13 1.30 2.64 -7.66
C SER A 13 0.94 1.82 -6.42
N LEU A 14 -0.31 1.91 -5.94
CA LEU A 14 -0.80 1.07 -4.84
C LEU A 14 -0.81 -0.41 -5.23
N GLY A 15 -1.18 -0.74 -6.47
CA GLY A 15 -1.15 -2.10 -7.01
C GLY A 15 0.27 -2.68 -7.05
N ASP A 16 1.25 -1.90 -7.53
CA ASP A 16 2.65 -2.30 -7.56
C ASP A 16 3.19 -2.57 -6.15
N LEU A 17 2.95 -1.65 -5.21
CA LEU A 17 3.37 -1.77 -3.82
C LEU A 17 2.79 -3.03 -3.14
N LEU A 18 1.51 -3.31 -3.40
CA LEU A 18 0.85 -4.52 -2.90
C LEU A 18 1.45 -5.79 -3.52
N GLY A 19 1.75 -5.76 -4.81
CA GLY A 19 2.42 -6.85 -5.53
C GLY A 19 3.79 -7.18 -4.91
N ASP A 20 4.63 -6.18 -4.73
CA ASP A 20 5.96 -6.31 -4.12
C ASP A 20 5.87 -6.83 -2.68
N THR A 21 4.94 -6.30 -1.89
CA THR A 21 4.73 -6.73 -0.50
C THR A 21 4.28 -8.19 -0.44
N ARG A 22 3.40 -8.65 -1.34
CA ARG A 22 3.00 -10.05 -1.44
C ARG A 22 4.12 -10.99 -1.88
N VAL A 23 5.01 -10.54 -2.77
CA VAL A 23 6.17 -11.33 -3.20
C VAL A 23 7.11 -11.57 -2.01
N ARG A 24 7.41 -10.51 -1.25
CA ARG A 24 8.27 -10.60 -0.06
C ARG A 24 7.67 -11.46 1.04
N TYR A 25 6.37 -11.32 1.26
CA TYR A 25 5.62 -12.20 2.15
C TYR A 25 5.77 -13.67 1.76
N ARG A 26 5.57 -14.00 0.48
CA ARG A 26 5.74 -15.37 -0.03
C ARG A 26 7.18 -15.90 0.11
N LYS A 27 8.17 -15.02 0.13
CA LYS A 27 9.58 -15.37 0.36
C LYS A 27 9.96 -15.47 1.85
N GLY A 28 9.04 -15.14 2.78
CA GLY A 28 9.32 -15.12 4.21
C GLY A 28 10.20 -13.95 4.66
N GLU A 29 10.35 -12.91 3.82
CA GLU A 29 11.20 -11.75 4.11
C GLU A 29 10.52 -10.72 5.04
N THR A 30 9.23 -10.91 5.34
CA THR A 30 8.44 -10.09 6.27
C THR A 30 8.09 -10.86 7.55
N PRO A 31 8.15 -10.23 8.73
CA PRO A 31 7.76 -10.87 9.99
C PRO A 31 6.33 -11.42 9.98
N PHE A 32 6.10 -12.54 10.68
CA PHE A 32 4.79 -13.22 10.73
C PHE A 32 3.66 -12.31 11.28
N ALA A 33 3.95 -11.41 12.21
CA ALA A 33 2.97 -10.43 12.73
C ALA A 33 2.48 -9.42 11.67
N SER A 34 3.17 -9.31 10.53
CA SER A 34 2.77 -8.50 9.37
C SER A 34 1.88 -9.27 8.38
N ALA A 35 1.72 -10.59 8.54
CA ALA A 35 0.94 -11.46 7.67
C ALA A 35 -0.56 -11.14 7.70
N GLU A 36 -1.13 -11.13 8.90
CA GLU A 36 -2.55 -10.86 9.13
C GLU A 36 -2.91 -9.44 8.70
N LYS A 37 -2.06 -8.47 9.06
CA LYS A 37 -2.19 -7.08 8.63
C LYS A 37 -2.13 -6.92 7.11
N LEU A 38 -1.32 -7.72 6.42
CA LEU A 38 -1.26 -7.72 4.96
C LEU A 38 -2.55 -8.27 4.35
N ILE A 39 -3.13 -9.33 4.93
CA ILE A 39 -4.41 -9.89 4.47
C ILE A 39 -5.54 -8.86 4.65
N ASP A 40 -5.59 -8.18 5.80
CA ASP A 40 -6.59 -7.16 6.08
C ASP A 40 -6.49 -5.98 5.10
N VAL A 41 -5.27 -5.45 4.92
CA VAL A 41 -5.02 -4.34 3.99
C VAL A 41 -5.32 -4.76 2.55
N ASP A 42 -5.01 -5.99 2.16
CA ASP A 42 -5.34 -6.51 0.83
C ASP A 42 -6.85 -6.56 0.56
N ARG A 43 -7.63 -7.03 1.55
CA ARG A 43 -9.08 -7.06 1.46
C ARG A 43 -9.67 -5.64 1.39
N GLU A 44 -9.12 -4.72 2.17
CA GLU A 44 -9.52 -3.32 2.18
C GLU A 44 -9.23 -2.65 0.83
N ILE A 45 -8.05 -2.87 0.24
CA ILE A 45 -7.69 -2.38 -1.10
C ILE A 45 -8.70 -2.85 -2.14
N ARG A 46 -9.04 -4.14 -2.17
CA ARG A 46 -10.05 -4.67 -3.11
C ARG A 46 -11.42 -4.01 -2.94
N THR A 47 -11.79 -3.70 -1.70
CA THR A 47 -13.08 -3.08 -1.35
C THR A 47 -13.11 -1.60 -1.71
N VAL A 48 -11.98 -0.90 -1.56
CA VAL A 48 -11.84 0.51 -1.89
C VAL A 48 -11.76 0.71 -3.40
N LEU A 49 -11.02 -0.15 -4.12
CA LEU A 49 -10.87 -0.07 -5.57
C LEU A 49 -12.13 -0.47 -6.36
N SER A 50 -13.12 -1.10 -5.73
CA SER A 50 -14.43 -1.35 -6.36
C SER A 50 -15.35 -0.12 -6.33
N ARG A 51 -14.97 0.94 -5.62
CA ARG A 51 -15.75 2.18 -5.51
C ARG A 51 -15.50 3.10 -6.71
N PRO A 52 -16.46 3.98 -7.04
CA PRO A 52 -16.28 5.00 -8.07
C PRO A 52 -15.14 5.97 -7.75
N LEU A 53 -14.51 6.50 -8.81
CA LEU A 53 -13.46 7.51 -8.68
C LEU A 53 -14.01 8.78 -8.02
N SER A 54 -13.35 9.24 -6.96
CA SER A 54 -13.76 10.38 -6.14
C SER A 54 -12.60 10.91 -5.31
N ASP A 55 -12.74 12.13 -4.77
CA ASP A 55 -11.80 12.69 -3.79
C ASP A 55 -11.65 11.79 -2.56
N GLU A 56 -12.77 11.24 -2.08
CA GLU A 56 -12.82 10.29 -0.96
C GLU A 56 -11.99 9.03 -1.26
N LEU A 57 -12.10 8.50 -2.49
CA LEU A 57 -11.29 7.38 -2.93
C LEU A 57 -9.80 7.74 -2.95
N GLN A 58 -9.44 8.96 -3.38
CA GLN A 58 -8.04 9.41 -3.39
C GLN A 58 -7.44 9.47 -1.98
N VAL A 59 -8.19 9.97 -1.00
CA VAL A 59 -7.77 9.96 0.41
C VAL A 59 -7.56 8.52 0.92
N GLN A 60 -8.49 7.62 0.60
CA GLN A 60 -8.41 6.21 1.00
C GLN A 60 -7.21 5.49 0.36
N VAL A 61 -6.97 5.70 -0.93
CA VAL A 61 -5.81 5.14 -1.66
C VAL A 61 -4.49 5.59 -1.02
N ARG A 62 -4.35 6.88 -0.69
CA ARG A 62 -3.15 7.42 -0.02
C ARG A 62 -2.94 6.81 1.37
N SER A 63 -4.01 6.67 2.15
CA SER A 63 -3.99 6.03 3.48
C SER A 63 -3.55 4.56 3.40
N LEU A 64 -4.10 3.81 2.44
CA LEU A 64 -3.73 2.40 2.21
C LEU A 64 -2.28 2.25 1.76
N ALA A 65 -1.79 3.14 0.90
CA ALA A 65 -0.40 3.15 0.48
C ALA A 65 0.54 3.41 1.67
N ALA A 66 0.20 4.34 2.57
CA ALA A 66 0.97 4.61 3.78
C ALA A 66 1.01 3.38 4.71
N ARG A 67 -0.14 2.71 4.90
CA ARG A 67 -0.24 1.49 5.71
C ARG A 67 0.56 0.33 5.12
N LEU A 68 0.53 0.13 3.81
CA LEU A 68 1.36 -0.88 3.15
C LEU A 68 2.85 -0.60 3.34
N ARG A 69 3.29 0.67 3.21
CA ARG A 69 4.68 1.04 3.48
C ARG A 69 5.08 0.79 4.93
N ALA A 70 4.19 1.02 5.90
CA ALA A 70 4.47 0.73 7.30
C ALA A 70 4.58 -0.78 7.61
N LEU A 71 4.02 -1.65 6.75
CA LEU A 71 4.22 -3.11 6.85
C LEU A 71 5.58 -3.54 6.28
N ASP A 72 6.25 -2.67 5.53
CA ASP A 72 7.59 -2.90 5.01
C ASP A 72 8.65 -2.55 6.06
N PRO A 73 9.39 -3.55 6.59
CA PRO A 73 10.45 -3.29 7.57
C PRO A 73 11.59 -2.42 7.01
N ARG A 74 11.74 -2.29 5.68
CA ARG A 74 12.76 -1.42 5.05
C ARG A 74 12.37 0.05 5.02
N ALA A 75 11.08 0.38 5.10
CA ALA A 75 10.62 1.77 5.13
C ALA A 75 11.03 2.49 6.43
N ALA A 76 11.27 1.73 7.51
CA ALA A 76 11.81 2.24 8.77
C ALA A 76 13.35 2.34 8.77
N GLY A 77 14.04 1.72 7.80
CA GLY A 77 15.51 1.65 7.75
C GLY A 77 16.18 2.60 6.75
N SER A 78 15.43 3.24 5.86
CA SER A 78 15.98 4.20 4.88
C SER A 78 16.14 5.63 5.42
N ALA A 79 16.04 5.82 6.74
CA ALA A 79 16.27 7.10 7.40
C ALA A 79 17.64 7.20 8.11
N ASP A 80 18.48 6.16 8.04
CA ASP A 80 19.70 6.06 8.86
C ASP A 80 20.94 5.57 8.07
N GLU A 81 21.07 6.00 6.81
CA GLU A 81 22.34 5.92 6.05
C GLU A 81 22.66 7.29 5.45
N SER A 82 23.02 8.24 6.30
CA SER A 82 23.80 9.43 5.96
C SER A 82 24.42 9.99 7.25
N ASP A 83 25.55 9.40 7.68
CA ASP A 83 26.70 10.12 8.25
C ASP A 83 27.95 9.21 8.24
#